data_AF-A0A6I3B8Y7-F1
#
_entry.id   AF-A0A6I3B8Y7-F1
#
_cell.length_a   1.000
_cell.length_b   1.000
_cell.length_c   1.000
_cell.angle_alpha   90.00
_cell.angle_beta   90.00
_cell.angle_gamma   90.00
#
_symmetry.space_group_name_H-M   'P 1'
#
loop_
_entity.id
_entity.type
_entity.pdbx_description
1 polymer ?
#
loop_
_entity_poly.entity_id
_entity_poly.type
_entity_poly.pdbx_seq_one_letter_code
_entity_poly.pdbx_strand_id
1 'polypeptide(L)' 'ARGGHGLARGLFYDRQGQLVASVVQESLMRMSRHH' A
#
# COMPACT_ATOMS: atom_id res chain seq x y z
N ALA A 1 2.60 9.61 -2.62
CA ALA A 1 1.68 9.64 -3.76
C ALA A 1 2.15 10.71 -4.74
N ARG A 2 2.25 10.41 -6.02
CA ARG A 2 2.64 11.36 -7.09
C ARG A 2 1.92 10.97 -8.38
N GLY A 3 1.63 11.95 -9.25
CA GLY A 3 0.99 11.69 -10.55
C GLY A 3 -0.41 11.07 -10.46
N GLY A 4 -1.10 11.18 -9.31
CA GLY A 4 -2.36 10.49 -9.06
C GLY A 4 -2.21 9.02 -8.68
N HIS A 5 -0.99 8.53 -8.41
CA HIS A 5 -0.74 7.17 -7.94
C HIS A 5 -0.26 7.16 -6.49
N GLY A 6 -0.72 6.15 -5.75
CA GLY A 6 -0.30 5.82 -4.40
C GLY A 6 0.53 4.55 -4.39
N LEU A 7 1.58 4.53 -3.56
CA LEU A 7 2.34 3.32 -3.26
C LEU A 7 2.04 2.90 -1.82
N ALA A 8 1.68 1.63 -1.65
CA ALA A 8 1.46 0.99 -0.37
C ALA A 8 2.47 -0.15 -0.17
N ARG A 9 2.88 -0.36 1.08
CA ARG A 9 3.76 -1.47 1.48
C ARG A 9 3.08 -2.26 2.59
N GLY A 10 3.16 -3.58 2.49
CA GLY A 10 2.62 -4.51 3.49
C GLY A 10 3.69 -5.50 3.91
N LEU A 11 3.66 -5.87 5.20
CA LEU A 11 4.53 -6.87 5.79
C LEU A 11 3.64 -7.91 6.49
N PHE A 12 3.91 -9.19 6.23
CA PHE A 12 3.23 -10.31 6.87
C PHE A 12 4.18 -10.97 7.84
N TYR A 13 3.72 -11.16 9.07
CA TYR A 13 4.46 -11.82 10.13
C TYR A 13 3.71 -13.06 10.59
N ASP A 14 4.47 -14.10 10.97
CA ASP A 14 3.88 -15.23 11.69
C ASP A 14 3.54 -14.85 13.15
N ARG A 15 3.01 -15.81 13.91
CA ARG A 15 2.63 -15.60 15.32
C ARG A 15 3.83 -15.43 16.26
N GLN A 16 5.03 -15.78 15.80
CA GLN A 16 6.29 -15.60 16.53
C GLN A 16 6.93 -14.24 16.18
N GLY A 17 6.31 -13.45 15.30
CA GLY A 17 6.81 -12.16 14.85
C GLY A 17 7.87 -12.24 13.76
N GLN A 18 8.06 -13.40 13.12
CA GLN A 18 9.01 -13.53 12.01
C GLN A 18 8.40 -13.03 10.71
N LEU A 19 9.16 -12.25 9.95
CA LEU A 19 8.72 -11.75 8.65
C LEU A 19 8.66 -12.92 7.65
N VAL A 20 7.47 -13.16 7.10
CA VAL A 20 7.26 -14.24 6.12
C VAL A 20 7.05 -13.73 4.70
N ALA A 21 6.60 -12.49 4.54
CA ALA A 21 6.46 -11.87 3.22
C ALA A 21 6.46 -10.34 3.30
N SER A 22 6.91 -9.70 2.22
CA SER A 22 6.77 -8.27 1.99
C SER A 22 6.12 -8.03 0.63
N VAL A 23 5.17 -7.08 0.58
CA VAL A 23 4.45 -6.73 -0.65
C VAL A 23 4.56 -5.24 -0.94
N VAL A 24 4.61 -4.92 -2.23
CA VAL A 24 4.52 -3.55 -2.76
C VAL A 24 3.33 -3.50 -3.71
N GLN A 25 2.48 -2.50 -3.55
CA GLN A 25 1.36 -2.26 -4.44
C GLN A 25 1.34 -0.79 -4.88
N GLU A 26 1.06 -0.58 -6.15
CA GLU A 26 0.73 0.71 -6.72
C GLU A 26 -0.74 0.77 -7.10
N SER A 27 -1.41 1.89 -6.82
CA SER A 27 -2.82 2.09 -7.17
C SER A 27 -3.10 3.53 -7.61
N LEU A 28 -4.09 3.71 -8.48
CA LEU A 28 -4.59 5.02 -8.86
C LEU A 28 -5.37 5.64 -7.69
N MET A 29 -4.92 6.77 -7.18
CA MET A 29 -5.57 7.60 -6.17
C MET A 29 -6.45 8.64 -6.86
N ARG A 30 -7.75 8.38 -6.88
CA ARG A 30 -8.74 9.31 -7.44
C ARG A 30 -9.15 10.30 -6.35
N MET A 31 -8.81 11.58 -6.52
CA MET A 31 -9.30 12.62 -5.61
C MET A 31 -10.79 12.84 -5.86
N SER A 32 -11.60 12.76 -4.82
CA SER A 32 -13.01 13.15 -4.90
C SER A 32 -13.09 14.63 -5.28
N ARG A 33 -13.80 14.95 -6.36
CA ARG A 33 -14.16 16.34 -6.68
C ARG A 33 -15.35 16.71 -5.80
N HIS A 34 -15.13 17.52 -4.78
CA HIS A 34 -16.24 18.24 -4.14
C HIS A 34 -16.73 19.32 -5.12
N HIS A 35 -17.97 19.15 -5.58
CA HIS A 35 -18.78 20.21 -6.18
C HIS A 35 -19.74 20.75 -5.11
#